data_AF-A0A559MAP1-F1
#
_entry.id   AF-A0A559MAP1-F1
#
_cell.length_a   1.000
_cell.length_b   1.000
_cell.length_c   1.000
_cell.angle_alpha   90.00
_cell.angle_beta   90.00
_cell.angle_gamma   90.00
#
_symmetry.space_group_name_H-M   'P 1'
#
loop_
_entity.id
_entity.type
_entity.pdbx_description
1 polymer ?
#
loop_
_entity_poly.entity_id
_entity_poly.type
_entity_poly.pdbx_seq_one_letter_code
_entity_poly.pdbx_strand_id
1 'polypeptide(L)'
;MAVSSIQDRTNEFRSVLTQFQKRQASSKVGAQRQSLLTDSQKAAANGNANGDGKPRRSEFARRAAEIGRGIGGTMSKLEKLAQLAKRKTLFDDRPVEINELTFIIKQDLSSLNQQISSLQTLSRAQHPKADQEGEHNRNVVFMLQGKLTDDINSSGDGGIHGQLLKNNGFQGVRTSYGHPAPYTIPYIEIGNEDNVSSGCSTYAFRFTAFYNTIHAAYPSTQIIASTSEASCLPSPLPSGVWTDIHHYESPSSFVSLFTESDNYPPRTTGYGIFVGEYANTESDSGTQLLWSNA
;
A
#
# COMPACT_ATOMS: atom_id res chain seq x y z
N MET A 1 -33.22 -11.57 44.28
CA MET A 1 -32.48 -10.69 43.35
C MET A 1 -33.10 -10.87 41.96
N ALA A 2 -33.84 -9.88 41.49
CA ALA A 2 -34.53 -9.95 40.20
C ALA A 2 -33.54 -9.73 39.06
N VAL A 3 -33.30 -10.76 38.25
CA VAL A 3 -32.46 -10.65 37.05
C VAL A 3 -33.36 -10.15 35.93
N SER A 4 -33.13 -8.93 35.46
CA SER A 4 -33.82 -8.38 34.29
C SER A 4 -33.40 -9.17 33.05
N SER A 5 -34.34 -9.92 32.48
CA SER A 5 -34.19 -10.53 31.17
C SER A 5 -34.09 -9.43 30.12
N ILE A 6 -32.89 -9.23 29.57
CA ILE A 6 -32.67 -8.32 28.43
C ILE A 6 -33.27 -9.02 27.21
N GLN A 7 -34.40 -8.53 26.71
CA GLN A 7 -35.01 -9.04 25.49
C GLN A 7 -34.15 -8.66 24.27
N ASP A 8 -33.83 -9.65 23.45
CA ASP A 8 -33.16 -9.44 22.16
C ASP A 8 -34.11 -8.74 21.18
N ARG A 9 -33.88 -7.43 20.99
CA ARG A 9 -34.67 -6.56 20.10
C ARG A 9 -34.09 -6.43 18.69
N THR A 10 -33.15 -7.30 18.31
CA THR A 10 -32.47 -7.25 17.01
C THR A 10 -33.46 -7.33 15.84
N ASN A 11 -34.55 -8.09 16.00
CA ASN A 11 -35.58 -8.22 14.96
C ASN A 11 -36.38 -6.92 14.76
N GLU A 12 -36.68 -6.21 15.84
CA GLU A 12 -37.40 -4.93 15.75
C GLU A 12 -36.52 -3.84 15.16
N PHE A 13 -35.23 -3.82 15.52
CA PHE A 13 -34.25 -2.92 14.90
C PHE A 13 -34.12 -3.14 13.39
N ARG A 14 -34.01 -4.41 12.94
CA ARG A 14 -33.99 -4.76 11.51
C ARG A 14 -35.27 -4.34 10.79
N SER A 15 -36.41 -4.48 11.46
CA SER A 15 -37.72 -4.09 10.92
C SER A 15 -37.81 -2.57 10.69
N VAL A 16 -37.35 -1.78 11.66
CA VAL A 16 -37.32 -0.31 11.58
C VAL A 16 -36.38 0.16 10.46
N LEU A 17 -35.19 -0.43 10.35
CA LEU A 17 -34.22 -0.13 9.28
C LEU A 17 -34.79 -0.39 7.88
N THR A 18 -35.47 -1.53 7.71
CA THR A 18 -36.10 -1.90 6.43
C THR A 18 -37.22 -0.92 6.07
N GLN A 19 -37.98 -0.45 7.07
CA GLN A 19 -39.05 0.52 6.87
C GLN A 19 -38.50 1.91 6.52
N PHE A 20 -37.37 2.30 7.13
CA PHE A 20 -36.68 3.56 6.82
C PHE A 20 -36.09 3.55 5.41
N GLN A 21 -35.44 2.46 5.00
CA GLN A 21 -34.93 2.30 3.63
C GLN A 21 -36.06 2.38 2.59
N LYS A 22 -37.22 1.76 2.85
CA LYS A 22 -38.40 1.87 1.97
C LYS A 22 -38.92 3.31 1.88
N ARG A 23 -38.95 4.05 2.99
CA ARG A 23 -39.34 5.47 3.01
C ARG A 23 -38.34 6.37 2.27
N GLN A 24 -37.06 6.06 2.34
CA GLN A 24 -36.00 6.80 1.64
C GLN A 24 -36.00 6.50 0.14
N ALA A 25 -36.34 5.26 -0.25
CA ALA A 25 -36.53 4.87 -1.65
C ALA A 25 -37.79 5.52 -2.26
N SER A 26 -38.88 5.65 -1.50
CA SER A 26 -40.11 6.32 -1.96
C SER A 26 -40.00 7.85 -2.00
N SER A 27 -39.12 8.48 -1.21
CA SER A 27 -38.90 9.94 -1.28
C SER A 27 -38.12 10.39 -2.52
N LYS A 28 -37.42 9.49 -3.23
CA LYS A 28 -36.61 9.83 -4.40
C LYS A 28 -37.34 9.83 -5.75
N VAL A 29 -38.63 9.47 -5.82
CA VAL A 29 -39.32 9.33 -7.13
C VAL A 29 -40.50 10.29 -7.34
N GLY A 30 -41.00 11.00 -6.32
CA GLY A 30 -42.29 11.72 -6.44
C GLY A 30 -42.31 13.25 -6.37
N ALA A 31 -41.44 13.91 -5.59
CA ALA A 31 -41.80 15.25 -5.05
C ALA A 31 -40.76 16.37 -5.24
N GLN A 32 -39.71 16.19 -6.05
CA GLN A 32 -38.65 17.22 -6.24
C GLN A 32 -38.46 17.65 -7.70
N ARG A 33 -39.48 17.50 -8.56
CA ARG A 33 -39.47 18.02 -9.93
C ARG A 33 -40.68 18.89 -10.30
N GLN A 34 -41.34 19.54 -9.34
CA GLN A 34 -42.16 20.71 -9.68
C GLN A 34 -41.27 21.95 -9.63
N SER A 35 -40.88 22.38 -10.82
CA SER A 35 -40.20 23.65 -11.04
C SER A 35 -41.09 24.79 -10.53
N LEU A 36 -40.52 25.68 -9.71
CA LEU A 36 -41.18 26.87 -9.16
C LEU A 36 -41.44 27.98 -10.21
N LEU A 37 -41.13 27.70 -11.48
CA LEU A 37 -41.29 28.62 -12.59
C LEU A 37 -42.43 28.14 -13.48
N THR A 38 -43.29 29.07 -13.90
CA THR A 38 -44.27 28.83 -14.96
C THR A 38 -43.53 28.45 -16.26
N ASP A 39 -44.21 27.75 -17.16
CA ASP A 39 -43.57 27.36 -18.43
C ASP A 39 -43.14 28.57 -19.27
N SER A 40 -43.79 29.72 -19.10
CA SER A 40 -43.37 31.00 -19.67
C SER A 40 -42.08 31.56 -19.02
N GLN A 41 -41.92 31.41 -17.70
CA GLN A 41 -40.69 31.82 -17.00
C GLN A 41 -39.52 30.89 -17.31
N LYS A 42 -39.76 29.58 -17.53
CA LYS A 42 -38.73 28.66 -18.04
C LYS A 42 -38.29 29.01 -19.46
N ALA A 43 -39.21 29.40 -20.33
CA ALA A 43 -38.90 29.81 -21.69
C ALA A 43 -38.07 31.10 -21.72
N ALA A 44 -38.34 32.05 -20.81
CA ALA A 44 -37.57 33.29 -20.69
C ALA A 44 -36.20 33.11 -20.00
N ALA A 45 -36.08 32.20 -19.04
CA ALA A 45 -34.82 31.92 -18.34
C ALA A 45 -33.81 31.13 -19.19
N ASN A 46 -34.30 30.32 -20.13
CA ASN A 46 -33.47 29.64 -21.11
C ASN A 46 -33.22 30.58 -22.31
N GLY A 47 -32.29 31.52 -22.13
CA GLY A 47 -31.93 32.51 -23.16
C GLY A 47 -31.79 31.92 -24.57
N ASN A 48 -32.30 32.66 -25.56
CA ASN A 48 -32.36 32.38 -27.00
C ASN A 48 -31.85 31.00 -27.44
N ALA A 49 -32.79 30.08 -27.63
CA ALA A 49 -32.57 28.83 -28.33
C ALA A 49 -32.23 29.11 -29.81
N ASN A 50 -30.94 29.08 -30.15
CA ASN A 50 -30.53 28.88 -31.54
C ASN A 50 -30.75 27.41 -31.92
N GLY A 51 -31.80 27.15 -32.70
CA GLY A 51 -31.91 26.07 -33.71
C GLY A 51 -32.08 24.63 -33.25
N ASP A 52 -31.39 24.19 -32.20
CA ASP A 52 -31.40 22.78 -31.77
C ASP A 52 -31.74 22.73 -30.29
N GLY A 53 -32.94 22.26 -29.94
CA GLY A 53 -33.55 22.29 -28.59
C GLY A 53 -32.86 21.50 -27.47
N LYS A 54 -31.52 21.50 -27.41
CA LYS A 54 -30.73 20.98 -26.29
C LYS A 54 -30.08 22.15 -25.55
N PRO A 55 -30.32 22.33 -24.23
CA PRO A 55 -29.63 23.34 -23.46
C PRO A 55 -28.12 23.08 -23.52
N ARG A 56 -27.37 24.01 -24.12
CA ARG A 56 -25.91 23.95 -24.16
C ARG A 56 -25.41 24.24 -22.75
N ARG A 57 -24.92 23.22 -22.06
CA ARG A 57 -24.23 23.39 -20.76
C ARG A 57 -23.10 24.41 -20.93
N SER A 58 -22.91 25.26 -19.92
CA SER A 58 -21.76 26.17 -19.89
C SER A 58 -20.47 25.38 -20.03
N GLU A 59 -19.44 26.02 -20.60
CA GLU A 59 -18.15 25.37 -20.79
C GLU A 59 -17.58 24.86 -19.46
N PHE A 60 -17.74 25.65 -18.39
CA PHE A 60 -17.45 25.25 -17.01
C PHE A 60 -18.21 23.98 -16.62
N ALA A 61 -19.53 23.94 -16.78
CA ALA A 61 -20.35 22.79 -16.41
C ALA A 61 -19.99 21.54 -17.23
N ARG A 62 -19.56 21.71 -18.48
CA ARG A 62 -19.09 20.59 -19.32
C ARG A 62 -17.78 20.01 -18.77
N ARG A 63 -16.79 20.86 -18.48
CA ARG A 63 -15.49 20.45 -17.92
C ARG A 63 -15.64 19.87 -16.51
N ALA A 64 -16.44 20.48 -15.65
CA ALA A 64 -16.72 19.97 -14.30
C ALA A 64 -17.36 18.56 -14.34
N ALA A 65 -18.29 18.32 -15.27
CA ALA A 65 -18.90 17.00 -15.44
C ALA A 65 -17.91 15.95 -15.97
N GLU A 66 -16.96 16.35 -16.81
CA GLU A 66 -15.90 15.47 -17.30
C GLU A 66 -14.95 15.06 -16.18
N ILE A 67 -14.48 16.02 -15.38
CA ILE A 67 -13.66 15.77 -14.19
C ILE A 67 -14.40 14.83 -13.23
N GLY A 68 -15.68 15.10 -12.93
CA GLY A 68 -16.47 14.26 -12.05
C GLY A 68 -16.59 12.79 -12.53
N ARG A 69 -16.70 12.57 -13.84
CA ARG A 69 -16.65 11.21 -14.42
C ARG A 69 -15.26 10.59 -14.32
N GLY A 70 -14.20 11.37 -14.55
CA GLY A 70 -12.82 10.90 -14.43
C GLY A 70 -12.46 10.48 -12.99
N ILE A 71 -12.92 11.24 -12.00
CA ILE A 71 -12.82 10.88 -10.57
C ILE A 71 -13.49 9.54 -10.33
N GLY A 72 -14.77 9.38 -10.73
CA GLY A 72 -15.49 8.11 -10.56
C GLY A 72 -14.81 6.92 -11.26
N GLY A 73 -14.25 7.13 -12.46
CA GLY A 73 -13.48 6.10 -13.15
C GLY A 73 -12.17 5.73 -12.44
N THR A 74 -11.50 6.71 -11.82
CA THR A 74 -10.28 6.48 -11.02
C THR A 74 -10.61 5.75 -9.73
N MET A 75 -11.73 6.08 -9.09
CA MET A 75 -12.24 5.39 -7.90
C MET A 75 -12.49 3.90 -8.18
N SER A 76 -13.14 3.56 -9.30
CA SER A 76 -13.35 2.14 -9.67
C SER A 76 -12.03 1.39 -9.91
N LYS A 77 -11.01 2.06 -10.47
CA LYS A 77 -9.66 1.48 -10.64
C LYS A 77 -8.96 1.28 -9.30
N LEU A 78 -9.06 2.25 -8.39
CA LEU A 78 -8.54 2.15 -7.03
C LEU A 78 -9.19 1.01 -6.25
N GLU A 79 -10.51 0.84 -6.37
CA GLU A 79 -11.24 -0.27 -5.75
C GLU A 79 -10.78 -1.62 -6.32
N LYS A 80 -10.62 -1.72 -7.64
CA LYS A 80 -10.06 -2.91 -8.29
C LYS A 80 -8.62 -3.20 -7.82
N LEU A 81 -7.79 -2.17 -7.68
CA LEU A 81 -6.42 -2.30 -7.14
C LEU A 81 -6.44 -2.82 -5.70
N ALA A 82 -7.34 -2.31 -4.86
CA ALA A 82 -7.49 -2.80 -3.49
C ALA A 82 -7.99 -4.24 -3.44
N GLN A 83 -8.90 -4.64 -4.33
CA GLN A 83 -9.34 -6.03 -4.43
C GLN A 83 -8.20 -6.97 -4.85
N LEU A 84 -7.38 -6.55 -5.83
CA LEU A 84 -6.17 -7.28 -6.23
C LEU A 84 -5.18 -7.39 -5.08
N ALA A 85 -4.95 -6.29 -4.36
CA ALA A 85 -4.01 -6.26 -3.22
C ALA A 85 -4.51 -7.00 -1.98
N LYS A 86 -5.83 -7.17 -1.80
CA LYS A 86 -6.43 -7.96 -0.70
C LYS A 86 -6.37 -9.46 -0.96
N ARG A 87 -6.27 -9.89 -2.22
CA ARG A 87 -6.05 -11.31 -2.61
C ARG A 87 -4.59 -11.71 -2.38
N LYS A 88 -4.11 -11.59 -1.13
CA LYS A 88 -2.79 -12.05 -0.71
C LYS A 88 -2.77 -13.57 -0.49
N THR A 89 -2.92 -14.33 -1.57
CA THR A 89 -2.46 -15.72 -1.59
C THR A 89 -1.13 -15.74 -2.32
N LEU A 90 -0.08 -16.24 -1.67
CA LEU A 90 1.34 -16.21 -2.07
C LEU A 90 1.67 -16.60 -3.53
N PHE A 91 0.71 -17.18 -4.26
CA PHE A 91 0.89 -17.78 -5.58
C PHE A 91 -0.11 -17.29 -6.65
N ASP A 92 -0.98 -16.32 -6.30
CA ASP A 92 -2.00 -15.79 -7.23
C ASP A 92 -1.89 -14.27 -7.40
N ASP A 93 -0.75 -13.71 -6.97
CA ASP A 93 -0.43 -12.31 -7.18
C ASP A 93 -0.30 -12.05 -8.69
N ARG A 94 -1.03 -11.03 -9.18
CA ARG A 94 -0.94 -10.55 -10.56
C ARG A 94 -0.11 -9.26 -10.57
N PRO A 95 1.23 -9.33 -10.38
CA PRO A 95 2.07 -8.15 -10.19
C PRO A 95 2.05 -7.22 -11.41
N VAL A 96 1.92 -7.77 -12.62
CA VAL A 96 1.80 -6.98 -13.86
C VAL A 96 0.52 -6.15 -13.84
N GLU A 97 -0.64 -6.74 -13.56
CA GLU A 97 -1.90 -6.01 -13.47
C GLU A 97 -1.88 -4.96 -12.36
N ILE A 98 -1.29 -5.27 -11.20
CA ILE A 98 -1.14 -4.32 -10.09
C ILE A 98 -0.27 -3.14 -10.52
N ASN A 99 0.87 -3.39 -11.16
CA ASN A 99 1.78 -2.34 -11.63
C ASN A 99 1.15 -1.47 -12.73
N GLU A 100 0.51 -2.08 -13.73
CA GLU A 100 -0.19 -1.37 -14.81
C GLU A 100 -1.35 -0.52 -14.25
N LEU A 101 -2.17 -1.10 -13.38
CA LEU A 101 -3.30 -0.40 -12.79
C LEU A 101 -2.83 0.76 -11.91
N THR A 102 -1.77 0.57 -11.13
CA THR A 102 -1.14 1.65 -10.35
C THR A 102 -0.60 2.76 -11.25
N PHE A 103 0.05 2.43 -12.37
CA PHE A 103 0.54 3.42 -13.32
C PHE A 103 -0.60 4.24 -13.94
N ILE A 104 -1.67 3.56 -14.40
CA ILE A 104 -2.87 4.22 -14.94
C ILE A 104 -3.50 5.14 -13.90
N ILE A 105 -3.64 4.69 -12.65
CA ILE A 105 -4.21 5.51 -11.58
C ILE A 105 -3.35 6.76 -11.31
N LYS A 106 -2.02 6.62 -11.26
CA LYS A 106 -1.12 7.78 -11.08
C LYS A 106 -1.27 8.80 -12.21
N GLN A 107 -1.35 8.31 -13.45
CA GLN A 107 -1.56 9.15 -14.62
C GLN A 107 -2.92 9.87 -14.57
N ASP A 108 -3.99 9.15 -14.22
CA ASP A 108 -5.33 9.71 -14.10
C ASP A 108 -5.40 10.77 -13.00
N LEU A 109 -4.83 10.51 -11.82
CA LEU A 109 -4.78 11.47 -10.71
C LEU A 109 -4.01 12.73 -11.09
N SER A 110 -2.88 12.60 -11.79
CA SER A 110 -2.12 13.75 -12.30
C SER A 110 -2.95 14.57 -13.30
N SER A 111 -3.61 13.90 -14.25
CA SER A 111 -4.48 14.54 -15.24
C SER A 111 -5.67 15.25 -14.57
N LEU A 112 -6.32 14.62 -13.59
CA LEU A 112 -7.44 15.19 -12.85
C LEU A 112 -7.02 16.44 -12.06
N ASN A 113 -5.85 16.42 -11.41
CA ASN A 113 -5.30 17.60 -10.73
C ASN A 113 -5.06 18.75 -11.70
N GLN A 114 -4.50 18.48 -12.89
CA GLN A 114 -4.31 19.50 -13.93
C GLN A 114 -5.64 20.06 -14.43
N GLN A 115 -6.64 19.19 -14.67
CA GLN A 115 -7.97 19.61 -15.14
C GLN A 115 -8.69 20.48 -14.10
N ILE A 116 -8.63 20.10 -12.82
CA ILE A 116 -9.20 20.88 -11.71
C ILE A 116 -8.52 22.25 -11.60
N SER A 117 -7.19 22.30 -11.71
CA SER A 117 -6.45 23.56 -11.75
C SER A 117 -6.90 24.45 -12.92
N SER A 118 -7.07 23.86 -14.11
CA SER A 118 -7.58 24.59 -15.28
C SER A 118 -9.02 25.10 -15.07
N LEU A 119 -9.87 24.32 -14.42
CA LEU A 119 -11.26 24.67 -14.13
C LEU A 119 -11.34 25.82 -13.11
N GLN A 120 -10.44 25.81 -12.12
CA GLN A 120 -10.30 26.90 -11.15
C GLN A 120 -9.86 28.20 -11.83
N THR A 121 -8.90 28.12 -12.75
CA THR A 121 -8.46 29.28 -13.55
C THR A 121 -9.59 29.80 -14.44
N LEU A 122 -10.33 28.91 -15.09
CA LEU A 122 -11.48 29.27 -15.93
C LEU A 122 -12.57 29.99 -15.12
N SER A 123 -12.90 29.47 -13.94
CA SER A 123 -13.87 30.10 -13.03
C SER A 123 -13.43 31.51 -12.63
N ARG A 124 -12.15 31.69 -12.27
CA ARG A 124 -11.59 33.02 -11.93
C ARG A 124 -11.60 33.99 -13.11
N ALA A 125 -11.35 33.50 -14.33
CA ALA A 125 -11.34 34.33 -15.53
C ALA A 125 -12.76 34.75 -15.97
N GLN A 126 -13.75 33.85 -15.84
CA GLN A 126 -15.14 34.12 -16.19
C GLN A 126 -15.86 34.99 -15.14
N HIS A 127 -15.51 34.82 -13.86
CA HIS A 127 -16.13 35.54 -12.75
C HIS A 127 -15.06 36.30 -11.91
N PRO A 128 -14.52 37.42 -12.45
CA PRO A 128 -13.53 38.23 -11.74
C PRO A 128 -14.12 39.06 -10.59
N LYS A 129 -15.44 39.27 -10.59
CA LYS A 129 -16.18 39.96 -9.53
C LYS A 129 -17.04 38.95 -8.75
N ALA A 130 -17.42 39.29 -7.52
CA ALA A 130 -18.29 38.44 -6.72
C ALA A 130 -19.71 38.40 -7.32
N ASP A 131 -20.09 37.24 -7.85
CA ASP A 131 -21.43 36.95 -8.34
C ASP A 131 -21.86 35.53 -7.93
N GLN A 132 -23.16 35.27 -8.02
CA GLN A 132 -23.74 34.00 -7.57
C GLN A 132 -23.23 32.80 -8.37
N GLU A 133 -23.00 32.98 -9.68
CA GLU A 133 -22.47 31.93 -10.55
C GLU A 133 -21.00 31.61 -10.24
N GLY A 134 -20.16 32.61 -9.98
CA GLY A 134 -18.77 32.44 -9.58
C GLY A 134 -18.63 31.72 -8.23
N GLU A 135 -19.48 32.05 -7.26
CA GLU A 135 -19.54 31.34 -5.97
C GLU A 135 -19.99 29.89 -6.14
N HIS A 136 -21.00 29.62 -6.99
CA HIS A 136 -21.39 28.26 -7.32
C HIS A 136 -20.23 27.48 -7.99
N ASN A 137 -19.56 28.08 -8.95
CA ASN A 137 -18.43 27.48 -9.66
C ASN A 137 -17.27 27.17 -8.70
N ARG A 138 -16.96 28.07 -7.75
CA ARG A 138 -15.97 27.81 -6.69
C ARG A 138 -16.37 26.63 -5.82
N ASN A 139 -17.61 26.55 -5.38
CA ASN A 139 -18.12 25.44 -4.56
C ASN A 139 -18.02 24.11 -5.32
N VAL A 140 -18.31 24.10 -6.62
CA VAL A 140 -18.14 22.90 -7.46
C VAL A 140 -16.67 22.47 -7.54
N VAL A 141 -15.74 23.40 -7.75
CA VAL A 141 -14.30 23.10 -7.76
C VAL A 141 -13.86 22.52 -6.42
N PHE A 142 -14.28 23.13 -5.30
CA PHE A 142 -13.96 22.65 -3.96
C PHE A 142 -14.50 21.23 -3.71
N MET A 143 -15.74 20.95 -4.13
CA MET A 143 -16.30 19.59 -4.05
C MET A 143 -15.51 18.58 -4.87
N LEU A 144 -15.05 18.93 -6.07
CA LEU A 144 -14.24 18.05 -6.91
C LEU A 144 -12.85 17.80 -6.29
N GLN A 145 -12.23 18.84 -5.72
CA GLN A 145 -10.97 18.72 -4.96
C GLN A 145 -11.13 17.84 -3.74
N GLY A 146 -12.20 18.04 -2.97
CA GLY A 146 -12.54 17.21 -1.82
C GLY A 146 -12.67 15.75 -2.20
N LYS A 147 -13.49 15.44 -3.22
CA LYS A 147 -13.66 14.07 -3.72
C LYS A 147 -12.34 13.44 -4.19
N LEU A 148 -11.51 14.16 -4.91
CA LEU A 148 -10.21 13.65 -5.35
C LEU A 148 -9.28 13.37 -4.16
N THR A 149 -9.32 14.23 -3.14
CA THR A 149 -8.53 14.09 -1.92
C THR A 149 -9.03 12.92 -1.07
N ASP A 150 -10.34 12.76 -0.96
CA ASP A 150 -10.99 11.62 -0.30
C ASP A 150 -10.67 10.31 -1.04
N ASP A 151 -10.65 10.30 -2.38
CA ASP A 151 -10.24 9.12 -3.17
C ASP A 151 -8.79 8.72 -2.88
N ILE A 152 -7.89 9.69 -2.67
CA ILE A 152 -6.48 9.44 -2.34
C ILE A 152 -6.32 8.96 -0.89
N ASN A 153 -7.06 9.56 0.05
CA ASN A 153 -6.80 9.42 1.48
C ASN A 153 -7.78 8.50 2.22
N SER A 154 -9.00 8.30 1.72
CA SER A 154 -10.11 7.78 2.52
C SER A 154 -11.18 7.08 1.67
N SER A 155 -10.90 5.86 1.23
CA SER A 155 -11.97 4.91 0.93
C SER A 155 -12.00 3.82 2.00
N GLY A 156 -12.91 3.98 2.96
CA GLY A 156 -13.57 2.93 3.75
C GLY A 156 -12.80 2.17 4.82
N ASP A 157 -11.49 1.94 4.69
CA ASP A 157 -10.72 0.99 5.53
C ASP A 157 -9.38 1.57 6.07
N GLY A 158 -9.23 2.90 6.12
CA GLY A 158 -8.06 3.53 6.77
C GLY A 158 -6.82 3.73 5.88
N GLY A 159 -6.98 4.23 4.65
CA GLY A 159 -5.84 4.75 3.87
C GLY A 159 -5.08 3.74 3.00
N ILE A 160 -5.63 2.55 2.78
CA ILE A 160 -5.00 1.48 1.98
C ILE A 160 -4.62 1.92 0.56
N HIS A 161 -5.41 2.79 -0.07
CA HIS A 161 -5.15 3.28 -1.44
C HIS A 161 -3.92 4.19 -1.52
N GLY A 162 -3.80 5.15 -0.61
CA GLY A 162 -2.62 6.01 -0.51
C GLY A 162 -1.35 5.20 -0.20
N GLN A 163 -1.49 4.13 0.60
CA GLN A 163 -0.37 3.23 0.90
C GLN A 163 -0.02 2.32 -0.29
N LEU A 164 -0.98 1.82 -1.06
CA LEU A 164 -0.73 1.05 -2.29
C LEU A 164 -0.07 1.88 -3.39
N LEU A 165 -0.46 3.15 -3.54
CA LEU A 165 0.17 4.06 -4.50
C LEU A 165 1.60 4.46 -4.11
N LYS A 166 1.87 4.53 -2.81
CA LYS A 166 3.21 4.82 -2.24
C LYS A 166 4.09 3.58 -2.14
N ASN A 167 3.51 2.40 -1.98
CA ASN A 167 4.21 1.17 -1.62
C ASN A 167 4.06 0.08 -2.69
N ASN A 168 4.57 0.37 -3.89
CA ASN A 168 5.02 -0.64 -4.88
C ASN A 168 6.50 -1.00 -4.65
N GLY A 169 6.93 -1.04 -3.37
CA GLY A 169 8.23 -0.63 -2.82
C GLY A 169 9.56 -0.87 -3.57
N PHE A 170 9.64 -1.70 -4.62
CA PHE A 170 10.90 -1.89 -5.37
C PHE A 170 10.74 -2.12 -6.88
N GLN A 171 9.53 -2.27 -7.43
CA GLN A 171 9.38 -2.57 -8.85
C GLN A 171 9.30 -1.29 -9.69
N GLY A 172 10.31 -1.07 -10.55
CA GLY A 172 10.39 0.05 -11.51
C GLY A 172 11.38 1.16 -11.14
N VAL A 173 11.74 1.27 -9.85
CA VAL A 173 12.72 2.28 -9.38
C VAL A 173 14.08 2.08 -10.04
N ARG A 174 14.53 0.83 -10.16
CA ARG A 174 15.80 0.49 -10.80
C ARG A 174 15.83 0.89 -12.28
N THR A 175 14.71 0.71 -12.98
CA THR A 175 14.54 1.16 -14.38
C THR A 175 14.61 2.67 -14.49
N SER A 176 13.97 3.42 -13.58
CA SER A 176 14.04 4.89 -13.58
C SER A 176 15.44 5.44 -13.28
N TYR A 177 16.28 4.68 -12.58
CA TYR A 177 17.69 5.03 -12.33
C TYR A 177 18.64 4.44 -13.39
N GLY A 178 18.14 3.95 -14.52
CA GLY A 178 18.97 3.53 -15.66
C GLY A 178 19.44 2.07 -15.64
N HIS A 179 18.94 1.23 -14.73
CA HIS A 179 19.32 -0.19 -14.66
C HIS A 179 18.09 -1.11 -14.81
N PRO A 180 17.53 -1.29 -16.02
CA PRO A 180 16.32 -2.08 -16.22
C PRO A 180 16.50 -3.57 -15.86
N ALA A 181 17.67 -4.15 -16.15
CA ALA A 181 17.97 -5.56 -15.86
C ALA A 181 17.91 -5.85 -14.35
N PRO A 182 17.36 -7.00 -13.90
CA PRO A 182 17.43 -7.39 -12.50
C PRO A 182 18.88 -7.68 -12.08
N TYR A 183 19.21 -7.36 -10.83
CA TYR A 183 20.45 -7.87 -10.22
C TYR A 183 20.29 -9.35 -9.90
N THR A 184 21.34 -10.12 -10.15
CA THR A 184 21.41 -11.49 -9.65
C THR A 184 21.69 -11.44 -8.16
N ILE A 185 20.80 -12.02 -7.35
CA ILE A 185 20.96 -12.14 -5.90
C ILE A 185 21.07 -13.64 -5.57
N PRO A 186 22.30 -14.17 -5.52
CA PRO A 186 22.52 -15.60 -5.32
C PRO A 186 22.34 -16.04 -3.85
N TYR A 187 22.48 -15.11 -2.90
CA TYR A 187 22.40 -15.37 -1.46
C TYR A 187 21.42 -14.41 -0.79
N ILE A 188 20.62 -14.93 0.15
CA ILE A 188 19.80 -14.13 1.06
C ILE A 188 20.00 -14.66 2.47
N GLU A 189 20.39 -13.78 3.38
CA GLU A 189 20.38 -14.06 4.81
C GLU A 189 19.05 -13.60 5.43
N ILE A 190 18.52 -14.38 6.37
CA ILE A 190 17.28 -14.07 7.07
C ILE A 190 17.59 -13.65 8.50
N GLY A 191 17.62 -12.36 8.75
CA GLY A 191 17.87 -11.79 10.08
C GLY A 191 19.28 -11.23 10.21
N ASN A 192 19.75 -11.09 11.45
CA ASN A 192 21.11 -10.69 11.81
C ASN A 192 21.35 -11.05 13.28
N GLU A 193 22.30 -11.94 13.56
CA GLU A 193 22.66 -12.38 14.92
C GLU A 193 21.43 -12.66 15.82
N ASP A 194 20.42 -13.38 15.30
CA ASP A 194 19.18 -13.54 16.05
C ASP A 194 19.35 -14.35 17.35
N ASN A 195 20.53 -14.94 17.59
CA ASN A 195 20.92 -15.55 18.85
C ASN A 195 21.24 -14.53 19.97
N VAL A 196 21.55 -13.27 19.66
CA VAL A 196 21.85 -12.28 20.69
C VAL A 196 20.59 -11.61 21.26
N SER A 197 20.75 -10.99 22.44
CA SER A 197 19.69 -10.29 23.17
C SER A 197 18.47 -11.19 23.48
N SER A 198 17.38 -11.06 22.73
CA SER A 198 16.11 -11.77 22.94
C SER A 198 15.55 -12.40 21.65
N GLY A 199 16.32 -12.41 20.56
CA GLY A 199 15.88 -12.90 19.26
C GLY A 199 15.64 -14.41 19.23
N CYS A 200 16.47 -15.17 19.94
CA CYS A 200 16.59 -16.63 19.82
C CYS A 200 15.26 -17.35 20.03
N SER A 201 14.52 -16.94 21.08
CA SER A 201 13.23 -17.52 21.45
C SER A 201 12.16 -17.48 20.36
N THR A 202 12.30 -16.57 19.40
CA THR A 202 11.36 -16.38 18.29
C THR A 202 11.95 -16.74 16.93
N TYR A 203 13.26 -16.94 16.85
CA TYR A 203 13.96 -17.01 15.58
C TYR A 203 13.53 -18.23 14.76
N ALA A 204 13.46 -19.41 15.38
CA ALA A 204 13.06 -20.64 14.68
C ALA A 204 11.74 -20.52 13.91
N PHE A 205 10.69 -19.93 14.50
CA PHE A 205 9.41 -19.75 13.81
C PHE A 205 9.47 -18.64 12.76
N ARG A 206 10.17 -17.53 13.04
CA ARG A 206 10.35 -16.43 12.09
C ARG A 206 11.12 -16.91 10.87
N PHE A 207 12.29 -17.50 11.07
CA PHE A 207 13.13 -18.09 10.03
C PHE A 207 12.31 -19.04 9.16
N THR A 208 11.58 -19.98 9.76
CA THR A 208 10.76 -20.95 9.00
C THR A 208 9.72 -20.26 8.11
N ALA A 209 9.04 -19.23 8.63
CA ALA A 209 8.04 -18.48 7.85
C ALA A 209 8.66 -17.75 6.64
N PHE A 210 9.81 -17.11 6.84
CA PHE A 210 10.54 -16.42 5.77
C PHE A 210 11.16 -17.40 4.78
N TYR A 211 11.83 -18.45 5.25
CA TYR A 211 12.42 -19.51 4.43
C TYR A 211 11.39 -20.12 3.50
N ASN A 212 10.25 -20.58 4.03
CA ASN A 212 9.20 -21.21 3.23
C ASN A 212 8.70 -20.29 2.12
N THR A 213 8.56 -19.00 2.42
CA THR A 213 8.09 -18.00 1.47
C THR A 213 9.12 -17.70 0.39
N ILE A 214 10.36 -17.44 0.77
CA ILE A 214 11.43 -17.04 -0.15
C ILE A 214 11.85 -18.24 -1.01
N HIS A 215 12.05 -19.41 -0.40
CA HIS A 215 12.49 -20.61 -1.12
C HIS A 215 11.43 -21.11 -2.11
N ALA A 216 10.14 -20.96 -1.80
CA ALA A 216 9.08 -21.29 -2.76
C ALA A 216 9.08 -20.37 -3.99
N ALA A 217 9.41 -19.08 -3.83
CA ALA A 217 9.46 -18.11 -4.93
C ALA A 217 10.80 -18.14 -5.69
N TYR A 218 11.90 -18.41 -4.99
CA TYR A 218 13.28 -18.34 -5.47
C TYR A 218 14.07 -19.59 -5.04
N PRO A 219 13.74 -20.77 -5.57
CA PRO A 219 14.34 -22.04 -5.12
C PRO A 219 15.84 -22.14 -5.40
N SER A 220 16.36 -21.35 -6.34
CA SER A 220 17.79 -21.29 -6.67
C SER A 220 18.60 -20.36 -5.77
N THR A 221 17.96 -19.54 -4.94
CA THR A 221 18.66 -18.62 -4.03
C THR A 221 19.10 -19.38 -2.79
N GLN A 222 20.38 -19.27 -2.46
CA GLN A 222 20.94 -19.86 -1.24
C GLN A 222 20.46 -19.04 -0.04
N ILE A 223 19.73 -19.70 0.86
CA ILE A 223 19.28 -19.09 2.11
C ILE A 223 20.33 -19.32 3.20
N ILE A 224 20.62 -18.28 3.97
CA ILE A 224 21.53 -18.30 5.11
C ILE A 224 20.71 -17.94 6.37
N ALA A 225 20.82 -18.74 7.42
CA ALA A 225 20.32 -18.39 8.75
C ALA A 225 21.37 -17.52 9.47
N SER A 226 20.92 -16.50 10.21
CA SER A 226 21.75 -15.47 10.85
C SER A 226 22.52 -15.96 12.09
N THR A 227 22.51 -17.26 12.36
CA THR A 227 23.24 -17.87 13.47
C THR A 227 23.48 -19.36 13.21
N SER A 228 24.58 -19.86 13.77
CA SER A 228 24.93 -21.29 13.81
C SER A 228 24.52 -21.95 15.14
N GLU A 229 23.89 -21.21 16.06
CA GLU A 229 23.47 -21.75 17.35
C GLU A 229 22.21 -22.64 17.19
N ALA A 230 22.41 -23.96 17.29
CA ALA A 230 21.35 -24.95 17.07
C ALA A 230 20.12 -24.77 17.98
N SER A 231 20.28 -24.17 19.16
CA SER A 231 19.18 -23.88 20.11
C SER A 231 18.20 -22.82 19.57
N CYS A 232 18.66 -21.94 18.67
CA CYS A 232 17.88 -20.83 18.10
C CYS A 232 17.29 -21.18 16.72
N LEU A 233 17.72 -22.29 16.13
CA LEU A 233 17.32 -22.74 14.80
C LEU A 233 16.11 -23.71 14.85
N PRO A 234 15.32 -23.81 13.77
CA PRO A 234 14.31 -24.85 13.69
C PRO A 234 14.96 -26.24 13.67
N SER A 235 14.27 -27.22 14.28
CA SER A 235 14.71 -28.61 14.31
C SER A 235 13.65 -29.50 13.65
N PRO A 236 13.94 -30.15 12.51
CA PRO A 236 15.20 -30.06 11.76
C PRO A 236 15.36 -28.74 11.00
N LEU A 237 16.62 -28.33 10.77
CA LEU A 237 16.93 -27.23 9.85
C LEU A 237 16.61 -27.68 8.41
N PRO A 238 15.98 -26.85 7.56
CA PRO A 238 15.72 -27.20 6.18
C PRO A 238 17.00 -27.56 5.42
N SER A 239 16.92 -28.60 4.58
CA SER A 239 18.06 -29.08 3.80
C SER A 239 18.63 -28.00 2.89
N GLY A 240 19.95 -27.88 2.84
CA GLY A 240 20.66 -26.92 2.01
C GLY A 240 20.74 -25.50 2.57
N VAL A 241 20.14 -25.20 3.73
CA VAL A 241 20.34 -23.92 4.42
C VAL A 241 21.77 -23.83 4.96
N TRP A 242 22.40 -22.67 4.75
CA TRP A 242 23.68 -22.35 5.38
C TRP A 242 23.44 -21.60 6.69
N THR A 243 24.43 -21.59 7.59
CA THR A 243 24.37 -20.78 8.82
C THR A 243 25.51 -19.77 8.85
N ASP A 244 25.26 -18.63 9.51
CA ASP A 244 26.24 -17.57 9.71
C ASP A 244 26.98 -17.72 11.05
N ILE A 245 28.25 -17.36 11.06
CA ILE A 245 29.14 -17.34 12.21
C ILE A 245 29.71 -15.94 12.37
N HIS A 246 29.57 -15.42 13.59
CA HIS A 246 30.05 -14.11 13.99
C HIS A 246 31.03 -14.29 15.15
N HIS A 247 32.31 -13.94 14.92
CA HIS A 247 33.37 -14.10 15.91
C HIS A 247 33.99 -12.75 16.27
N TYR A 248 33.73 -12.29 17.49
CA TYR A 248 34.33 -11.09 18.05
C TYR A 248 35.14 -11.48 19.28
N GLU A 249 36.40 -11.81 19.04
CA GLU A 249 37.21 -12.60 19.96
C GLU A 249 38.59 -11.97 20.21
N SER A 250 39.26 -12.41 21.28
CA SER A 250 40.66 -12.06 21.52
C SER A 250 41.62 -12.82 20.57
N PRO A 251 42.89 -12.40 20.40
CA PRO A 251 43.87 -13.14 19.61
C PRO A 251 43.98 -14.62 20.02
N SER A 252 44.07 -14.88 21.32
CA SER A 252 44.21 -16.24 21.84
C SER A 252 42.94 -17.08 21.62
N SER A 253 41.76 -16.48 21.75
CA SER A 253 40.49 -17.11 21.38
C SER A 253 40.46 -17.53 19.90
N PHE A 254 40.85 -16.64 18.97
CA PHE A 254 40.91 -17.01 17.55
C PHE A 254 41.88 -18.16 17.26
N VAL A 255 43.03 -18.20 17.94
CA VAL A 255 43.96 -19.33 17.81
C VAL A 255 43.33 -20.63 18.30
N SER A 256 42.50 -20.59 19.35
CA SER A 256 41.79 -21.76 19.85
C SER A 256 40.71 -22.29 18.87
N LEU A 257 40.18 -21.41 18.02
CA LEU A 257 39.19 -21.74 16.98
C LEU A 257 39.83 -22.30 15.69
N PHE A 258 41.16 -22.52 15.65
CA PHE A 258 41.86 -22.96 14.44
C PHE A 258 41.24 -24.21 13.77
N THR A 259 40.72 -25.14 14.58
CA THR A 259 40.09 -26.39 14.10
C THR A 259 38.56 -26.32 14.09
N GLU A 260 37.94 -25.16 14.30
CA GLU A 260 36.47 -25.03 14.33
C GLU A 260 35.85 -25.57 13.04
N SER A 261 36.42 -25.18 11.90
CA SER A 261 35.95 -25.60 10.58
C SER A 261 36.03 -27.12 10.34
N ASP A 262 36.94 -27.81 11.04
CA ASP A 262 37.13 -29.27 10.91
C ASP A 262 36.00 -30.07 11.57
N ASN A 263 35.24 -29.43 12.46
CA ASN A 263 34.15 -30.08 13.22
C ASN A 263 32.78 -29.97 12.54
N TYR A 264 32.67 -29.24 11.41
CA TYR A 264 31.42 -29.15 10.68
C TYR A 264 31.19 -30.34 9.74
N PRO A 265 29.92 -30.68 9.44
CA PRO A 265 29.59 -31.71 8.47
C PRO A 265 30.31 -31.48 7.13
N PRO A 266 30.75 -32.54 6.43
CA PRO A 266 31.40 -32.40 5.14
C PRO A 266 30.52 -31.63 4.15
N ARG A 267 31.13 -30.83 3.26
CA ARG A 267 30.41 -30.06 2.21
C ARG A 267 29.44 -30.90 1.37
N THR A 268 29.71 -32.20 1.23
CA THR A 268 28.85 -33.15 0.50
C THR A 268 27.48 -33.37 1.14
N THR A 269 27.30 -33.00 2.40
CA THR A 269 26.01 -33.06 3.11
C THR A 269 25.07 -31.92 2.71
N GLY A 270 25.54 -30.93 1.95
CA GLY A 270 24.79 -29.72 1.62
C GLY A 270 24.73 -28.70 2.76
N TYR A 271 25.35 -29.01 3.90
CA TYR A 271 25.58 -28.05 4.98
C TYR A 271 26.65 -27.05 4.57
N GLY A 272 26.37 -25.76 4.77
CA GLY A 272 27.31 -24.69 4.48
C GLY A 272 27.41 -23.70 5.63
N ILE A 273 28.60 -23.14 5.78
CA ILE A 273 28.90 -22.10 6.76
C ILE A 273 29.30 -20.84 6.01
N PHE A 274 28.69 -19.73 6.41
CA PHE A 274 29.12 -18.38 6.08
C PHE A 274 29.79 -17.80 7.33
N VAL A 275 30.95 -17.15 7.16
CA VAL A 275 31.58 -16.38 8.23
C VAL A 275 31.37 -14.91 7.87
N GLY A 276 30.23 -14.37 8.30
CA GLY A 276 29.78 -13.03 7.94
C GLY A 276 30.57 -11.94 8.65
N GLU A 277 30.91 -12.18 9.92
CA GLU A 277 31.63 -11.21 10.75
C GLU A 277 32.74 -11.88 11.54
N TYR A 278 33.96 -11.34 11.45
CA TYR A 278 35.03 -11.71 12.35
C TYR A 278 35.96 -10.53 12.59
N ALA A 279 36.26 -10.26 13.85
CA ALA A 279 37.25 -9.25 14.19
C ALA A 279 37.85 -9.52 15.56
N ASN A 280 39.11 -9.11 15.71
CA ASN A 280 39.67 -8.95 17.04
C ASN A 280 39.14 -7.65 17.66
N THR A 281 38.39 -7.77 18.75
CA THR A 281 37.80 -6.63 19.50
C THR A 281 38.40 -6.46 20.89
N GLU A 282 39.20 -7.43 21.35
CA GLU A 282 39.75 -7.48 22.70
C GLU A 282 41.23 -7.87 22.70
N SER A 283 42.02 -7.28 23.60
CA SER A 283 43.35 -7.81 23.91
C SER A 283 43.24 -9.08 24.76
N ASP A 284 44.29 -9.91 24.79
CA ASP A 284 44.37 -11.07 25.70
C ASP A 284 44.32 -10.67 27.19
N SER A 285 44.44 -9.38 27.50
CA SER A 285 44.22 -8.80 28.83
C SER A 285 42.76 -8.41 29.12
N GLY A 286 41.80 -8.72 28.22
CA GLY A 286 40.38 -8.37 28.36
C GLY A 286 40.09 -6.88 28.22
N THR A 287 41.03 -6.11 27.68
CA THR A 287 40.84 -4.68 27.40
C THR A 287 40.36 -4.50 25.97
N GLN A 288 39.25 -3.77 25.78
CA GLN A 288 38.75 -3.42 24.45
C GLN A 288 39.78 -2.63 23.66
N LEU A 289 39.89 -2.94 22.37
CA LEU A 289 40.66 -2.17 21.42
C LEU A 289 39.93 -0.85 21.15
N LEU A 290 40.43 0.25 21.72
CA LEU A 290 39.93 1.59 21.45
C LEU A 290 40.52 2.08 20.11
N TRP A 291 39.69 2.12 19.08
CA TRP A 291 40.02 2.79 17.82
C TRP A 291 40.00 4.30 18.04
N SER A 292 41.14 4.90 18.37
CA SER A 292 41.25 6.36 18.34
C SER A 292 41.15 6.81 16.88
N ASN A 293 40.18 7.67 16.57
CA ASN A 293 40.16 8.39 15.29
C ASN A 293 41.41 9.29 15.26
N ALA A 294 42.46 8.80 14.59
CA ALA A 294 43.64 9.60 14.26
C ALA A 294 43.33 10.55 13.10
#